data_AF-A0A375YQN3-F1
#
_entry.id   AF-A0A375YQN3-F1
#
_cell.length_a   1.000
_cell.length_b   1.000
_cell.length_c   1.000
_cell.angle_alpha   90.00
_cell.angle_beta   90.00
_cell.angle_gamma   90.00
#
_symmetry.space_group_name_H-M   'P 1'
#
loop_
_entity.id
_entity.type
_entity.pdbx_description
1 polymer ?
#
loop_
_entity_poly.entity_id
_entity_poly.type
_entity_poly.pdbx_seq_one_letter_code
_entity_poly.pdbx_strand_id
1 'polypeptide(L)'
;MRDSVVFAQVRALQGRKRSARLSATALEIHVRAVADRTGAAYPAFVPDERLDAIAPGPVTTMAALELCMAGMWYRASDGYVIADLDLIEHFARPVGRRWLHAVGRFFKEYLIPV
;
A
#
# COMPACT_ATOMS: atom_id res chain seq x y z
N MET A 1 12.07 -8.35 1.07
CA MET A 1 11.20 -9.49 0.65
C MET A 1 11.85 -10.18 -0.53
N ARG A 2 11.70 -11.50 -0.68
CA ARG A 2 12.21 -12.22 -1.87
C ARG A 2 11.29 -11.98 -3.07
N ASP A 3 11.86 -11.85 -4.27
CA ASP A 3 11.10 -11.56 -5.49
C ASP A 3 10.07 -12.64 -5.85
N SER A 4 10.32 -13.90 -5.49
CA SER A 4 9.34 -14.98 -5.69
C SER A 4 8.06 -14.79 -4.86
N VAL A 5 8.18 -14.21 -3.66
CA VAL A 5 7.03 -13.88 -2.81
C VAL A 5 6.28 -12.70 -3.38
N VAL A 6 7.01 -11.67 -3.84
CA VAL A 6 6.40 -10.50 -4.53
C VAL A 6 5.62 -10.97 -5.75
N PHE A 7 6.22 -11.80 -6.60
CA PHE A 7 5.56 -12.35 -7.78
C PHE A 7 4.26 -13.10 -7.43
N ALA A 8 4.29 -13.97 -6.43
CA ALA A 8 3.09 -14.71 -6.01
C ALA A 8 1.97 -13.76 -5.53
N GLN A 9 2.31 -12.71 -4.80
CA GLN A 9 1.34 -11.71 -4.34
C GLN A 9 0.78 -10.87 -5.49
N VAL A 10 1.63 -10.44 -6.43
CA VAL A 10 1.19 -9.74 -7.65
C VAL A 10 0.19 -10.60 -8.42
N ARG A 11 0.48 -11.89 -8.61
CA ARG A 11 -0.45 -12.83 -9.27
C ARG A 11 -1.78 -12.97 -8.52
N ALA A 12 -1.74 -13.04 -7.20
CA ALA A 12 -2.95 -13.08 -6.39
C ALA A 12 -3.79 -11.80 -6.52
N LEU A 13 -3.15 -10.63 -6.55
CA LEU A 13 -3.81 -9.34 -6.74
C LEU A 13 -4.41 -9.19 -8.15
N GLN A 14 -3.74 -9.69 -9.19
CA GLN A 14 -4.30 -9.70 -10.55
C GLN A 14 -5.61 -10.49 -10.64
N GLY A 15 -5.79 -11.50 -9.78
CA GLY A 15 -7.04 -12.26 -9.69
C GLY A 15 -8.21 -11.51 -9.03
N ARG A 16 -7.98 -10.36 -8.38
CA ARG A 16 -9.02 -9.58 -7.71
C ARG A 16 -9.60 -8.52 -8.65
N LYS A 17 -10.93 -8.38 -8.68
CA LYS A 17 -11.64 -7.43 -9.57
C LYS A 17 -11.12 -5.98 -9.49
N ARG A 18 -10.74 -5.51 -8.29
CA ARG A 18 -10.29 -4.13 -8.04
C ARG A 18 -8.88 -3.84 -8.59
N SER A 19 -8.00 -4.84 -8.61
CA SER A 19 -6.60 -4.72 -9.01
C SER A 19 -6.26 -5.42 -10.33
N ALA A 20 -7.22 -6.10 -10.96
CA ALA A 20 -7.01 -6.85 -12.20
C ALA A 20 -6.53 -6.01 -13.39
N ARG A 21 -6.82 -4.71 -13.39
CA ARG A 21 -6.43 -3.77 -14.46
C ARG A 21 -5.13 -3.02 -14.15
N LEU A 22 -4.55 -3.24 -12.97
CA LEU A 22 -3.30 -2.59 -12.60
C LEU A 22 -2.10 -3.25 -13.26
N SER A 23 -1.12 -2.44 -13.63
CA SER A 23 0.16 -2.89 -14.13
C SER A 23 0.88 -3.76 -13.10
N ALA A 24 1.69 -4.70 -13.59
CA ALA A 24 2.52 -5.53 -12.71
C ALA A 24 3.44 -4.68 -11.83
N THR A 25 3.97 -3.58 -12.38
CA THR A 25 4.80 -2.62 -11.66
C THR A 25 4.04 -1.94 -10.52
N ALA A 26 2.82 -1.46 -10.75
CA ALA A 26 2.01 -0.86 -9.69
C ALA A 26 1.68 -1.86 -8.58
N LEU A 27 1.36 -3.10 -8.94
CA LEU A 27 1.11 -4.16 -7.97
C LEU A 27 2.37 -4.55 -7.20
N GLU A 28 3.53 -4.57 -7.84
CA GLU A 28 4.80 -4.81 -7.16
C GLU A 28 5.12 -3.71 -6.14
N ILE A 29 5.02 -2.43 -6.54
CA ILE A 29 5.20 -1.29 -5.63
C ILE A 29 4.21 -1.39 -4.47
N HIS A 30 2.95 -1.73 -4.75
CA HIS A 30 1.93 -1.90 -3.73
C HIS A 30 2.30 -2.98 -2.69
N VAL A 31 2.71 -4.17 -3.15
CA VAL A 31 3.12 -5.28 -2.27
C VAL A 31 4.34 -4.89 -1.44
N ARG A 32 5.36 -4.31 -2.09
CA ARG A 32 6.60 -3.89 -1.39
C ARG A 32 6.32 -2.80 -0.36
N ALA A 33 5.47 -1.83 -0.67
CA ALA A 33 5.09 -0.77 0.26
C ALA A 33 4.32 -1.31 1.48
N VAL A 34 3.35 -2.20 1.29
CA VAL A 34 2.64 -2.83 2.42
C VAL A 34 3.60 -3.65 3.29
N ALA A 35 4.47 -4.43 2.67
CA ALA A 35 5.46 -5.22 3.37
C ALA A 35 6.46 -4.36 4.17
N ASP A 36 6.92 -3.26 3.58
CA ASP A 36 7.82 -2.29 4.21
C ASP A 36 7.21 -1.68 5.48
N ARG A 37 5.90 -1.40 5.43
CA ARG A 37 5.16 -0.79 6.54
C ARG A 37 4.60 -1.78 7.54
N THR A 38 4.79 -3.08 7.31
CA THR A 38 4.34 -4.11 8.25
C THR A 38 5.10 -3.98 9.58
N GLY A 39 4.37 -3.87 10.68
CA GLY A 39 4.94 -3.65 12.01
C GLY A 39 5.13 -2.19 12.41
N ALA A 40 4.89 -1.23 11.52
CA ALA A 40 4.82 0.18 11.88
C ALA A 40 3.54 0.50 12.66
N ALA A 41 3.56 1.58 13.46
CA ALA A 41 2.37 2.06 14.18
C ALA A 41 1.20 2.40 13.23
N TYR A 42 1.52 2.89 12.03
CA TYR A 42 0.57 3.22 10.97
C TYR A 42 0.97 2.48 9.68
N PRO A 43 0.56 1.21 9.51
CA PRO A 43 0.96 0.35 8.39
C PRO A 43 0.32 0.77 7.06
N ALA A 44 -0.80 1.48 7.10
CA ALA A 44 -1.49 1.97 5.93
C ALA A 44 -0.85 3.25 5.37
N PHE A 45 0.00 3.94 6.13
CA PHE A 45 0.65 5.16 5.67
C PHE A 45 2.06 4.88 5.17
N VAL A 46 2.36 5.36 3.96
CA VAL A 46 3.66 5.28 3.31
C VAL A 46 4.18 6.72 3.08
N PRO A 47 5.19 7.16 3.84
CA PRO A 47 5.89 8.42 3.56
C PRO A 47 6.54 8.41 2.17
N ASP A 48 6.63 9.56 1.51
CA ASP A 48 7.28 9.68 0.19
C ASP A 48 8.73 9.17 0.22
N GLU A 49 9.49 9.50 1.26
CA GLU A 49 10.87 9.02 1.46
C GLU A 49 10.98 7.49 1.52
N ARG A 50 9.94 6.81 2.05
CA ARG A 50 9.90 5.34 2.10
C ARG A 50 9.56 4.77 0.74
N LEU A 51 8.73 5.47 -0.02
CA LEU A 51 8.39 5.08 -1.38
C LEU A 51 9.62 5.18 -2.30
N ASP A 52 10.42 6.23 -2.18
CA ASP A 52 11.67 6.40 -2.94
C ASP A 52 12.73 5.33 -2.62
N ALA A 53 12.69 4.75 -1.41
CA ALA A 53 13.55 3.62 -1.05
C ALA A 53 13.14 2.30 -1.72
N ILE A 54 11.92 2.19 -2.27
CA ILE A 54 11.42 0.98 -2.92
C ILE A 54 11.89 0.90 -4.38
N ALA A 55 11.81 2.01 -5.11
CA ALA A 55 12.16 2.10 -6.52
C ALA A 55 12.42 3.55 -6.93
N PRO A 56 13.05 3.81 -8.10
CA PRO A 56 13.29 5.17 -8.58
C PRO A 56 12.01 6.00 -8.68
N GLY A 57 12.09 7.28 -8.31
CA GLY A 57 10.97 8.23 -8.29
C GLY A 57 10.02 8.19 -9.51
N PRO A 58 10.51 8.14 -10.76
CA PRO A 58 9.63 8.03 -11.93
C PRO A 58 8.77 6.76 -11.94
N VAL A 59 9.31 5.64 -11.44
CA VAL A 59 8.60 4.35 -11.36
C VAL A 59 7.54 4.40 -10.27
N THR A 60 7.91 4.90 -9.09
CA THR A 60 7.01 4.99 -7.94
C THR A 60 5.90 6.00 -8.16
N THR A 61 6.19 7.12 -8.83
CA THR A 61 5.20 8.15 -9.19
C THR A 61 4.12 7.56 -10.11
N MET A 62 4.51 6.88 -11.18
CA MET A 62 3.54 6.28 -12.11
C MET A 62 2.72 5.17 -11.44
N ALA A 63 3.36 4.33 -10.63
CA ALA A 63 2.67 3.31 -9.84
C ALA A 63 1.66 3.92 -8.86
N ALA A 64 2.06 4.96 -8.12
CA ALA A 64 1.19 5.64 -7.16
C ALA A 64 -0.03 6.29 -7.85
N LEU A 65 0.15 6.93 -9.01
CA LEU A 65 -0.95 7.45 -9.81
C LEU A 65 -1.94 6.36 -10.20
N GLU A 66 -1.45 5.21 -10.68
CA GLU A 66 -2.29 4.09 -11.08
C GLU A 66 -3.09 3.52 -9.90
N LEU A 67 -2.42 3.34 -8.75
CA LEU A 67 -3.04 2.89 -7.51
C LEU A 67 -4.08 3.88 -6.98
N CYS A 68 -3.82 5.18 -7.11
CA CYS A 68 -4.78 6.24 -6.77
C CYS A 68 -6.02 6.22 -7.68
N MET A 69 -5.84 6.05 -9.00
CA MET A 69 -6.97 5.95 -9.94
C MET A 69 -7.81 4.70 -9.69
N ALA A 70 -7.21 3.60 -9.22
CA ALA A 70 -7.94 2.41 -8.79
C ALA A 70 -8.54 2.53 -7.37
N GLY A 71 -8.38 3.68 -6.71
CA GLY A 71 -8.80 3.95 -5.35
C GLY A 71 -8.12 3.05 -4.31
N MET A 72 -7.00 2.41 -4.66
CA MET A 72 -6.25 1.56 -3.74
C MET A 72 -5.33 2.41 -2.85
N TRP A 73 -4.88 3.55 -3.36
CA TRP A 73 -4.07 4.51 -2.63
C TRP A 73 -4.77 5.88 -2.63
N TYR A 74 -4.41 6.72 -1.68
CA TYR A 74 -4.83 8.10 -1.62
C TYR A 74 -3.63 8.98 -1.26
N ARG A 75 -3.51 10.14 -1.93
CA ARG A 75 -2.46 11.10 -1.61
C ARG A 75 -2.73 11.74 -0.24
N ALA A 76 -1.68 11.85 0.57
CA ALA A 76 -1.62 12.64 1.79
C ALA A 76 -0.54 13.73 1.64
N SER A 77 -0.42 14.62 2.61
CA SER A 77 0.49 15.78 2.58
C SER A 77 1.94 15.39 2.23
N ASP A 78 2.44 14.33 2.85
CA ASP A 78 3.83 13.87 2.85
C ASP A 78 3.98 12.38 2.46
N GLY A 79 2.97 11.83 1.79
CA GLY A 79 2.96 10.42 1.43
C GLY A 79 1.64 9.93 0.85
N TYR A 80 1.36 8.64 1.08
CA TYR A 80 0.17 7.96 0.60
C TYR A 80 -0.48 7.10 1.69
N VAL A 81 -1.80 6.99 1.61
CA VAL A 81 -2.60 6.10 2.44
C VAL A 81 -3.10 4.92 1.59
N ILE A 82 -2.77 3.71 2.02
CA ILE A 82 -3.13 2.44 1.37
C ILE A 82 -4.49 1.97 1.88
N ALA A 83 -5.46 1.86 0.97
CA ALA A 83 -6.82 1.39 1.24
C ALA A 83 -7.07 -0.10 0.97
N ASP A 84 -6.04 -0.86 0.59
CA ASP A 84 -6.07 -2.33 0.58
C ASP A 84 -5.81 -2.88 1.99
N LEU A 85 -6.83 -2.80 2.84
CA LEU A 85 -6.77 -3.31 4.22
C LEU A 85 -6.58 -4.83 4.27
N ASP A 86 -7.08 -5.56 3.27
CA ASP A 86 -6.96 -7.02 3.20
C ASP A 86 -5.49 -7.44 3.02
N LEU A 87 -4.75 -6.74 2.14
CA LEU A 87 -3.33 -7.00 1.94
C LEU A 87 -2.52 -6.59 3.19
N ILE A 88 -2.84 -5.44 3.79
CA ILE A 88 -2.22 -5.00 5.04
C ILE A 88 -2.43 -6.04 6.14
N GLU A 89 -3.66 -6.52 6.34
CA GLU A 89 -3.97 -7.57 7.31
C GLU A 89 -3.22 -8.86 7.02
N HIS A 90 -3.15 -9.28 5.74
CA HIS A 90 -2.45 -10.49 5.33
C HIS A 90 -0.97 -10.48 5.77
N PHE A 91 -0.28 -9.36 5.58
CA PHE A 91 1.12 -9.21 6.01
C PHE A 91 1.28 -9.06 7.53
N ALA A 92 0.25 -8.58 8.21
CA ALA A 92 0.26 -8.32 9.65
C ALA A 92 -0.03 -9.53 10.53
N ARG A 93 -0.30 -10.71 9.96
CA ARG A 93 -0.81 -11.87 10.69
C ARG A 93 0.00 -12.37 11.92
N PRO A 94 1.23 -11.93 12.25
CA PRO A 94 1.78 -12.17 13.59
C PRO A 94 1.28 -11.18 14.68
N VAL A 95 0.76 -10.00 14.33
CA VAL A 95 0.53 -8.86 15.24
C VAL A 95 -0.94 -8.36 15.14
N GLY A 96 -1.75 -8.70 16.15
CA GLY A 96 -3.22 -8.72 16.09
C GLY A 96 -4.02 -7.42 15.89
N ARG A 97 -5.36 -7.61 15.83
CA ARG A 97 -6.47 -6.69 15.50
C ARG A 97 -6.46 -5.28 16.10
N ARG A 98 -5.64 -4.99 17.11
CA ARG A 98 -5.62 -3.71 17.86
C ARG A 98 -5.25 -2.50 17.00
N TRP A 99 -4.44 -2.73 15.96
CA TRP A 99 -3.96 -1.69 15.05
C TRP A 99 -4.99 -1.23 14.00
N LEU A 100 -6.04 -2.03 13.72
CA LEU A 100 -7.08 -1.69 12.73
C LEU A 100 -7.85 -0.43 13.16
N HIS A 101 -8.02 -0.24 14.47
CA HIS A 101 -8.61 0.97 15.03
C HIS A 101 -7.72 2.21 14.86
N ALA A 102 -6.39 2.03 14.95
CA ALA A 102 -5.44 3.12 14.72
C ALA A 102 -5.40 3.53 13.24
N VAL A 103 -5.45 2.55 12.33
CA VAL A 103 -5.58 2.79 10.88
C VAL A 103 -6.89 3.51 10.57
N GLY A 104 -8.03 3.03 11.08
CA GLY A 104 -9.33 3.68 10.85
C GLY A 104 -9.38 5.13 11.35
N ARG A 105 -8.74 5.43 12.49
CA ARG A 105 -8.61 6.81 12.99
C ARG A 105 -7.74 7.66 12.06
N PHE A 106 -6.59 7.13 11.61
CA PHE A 106 -5.69 7.81 10.69
C PHE A 106 -6.37 8.16 9.35
N PHE A 107 -7.16 7.23 8.79
CA PHE A 107 -7.95 7.50 7.58
C PHE A 107 -8.88 8.72 7.76
N LYS A 108 -9.52 8.85 8.93
CA LYS A 108 -10.39 10.00 9.22
C LYS A 108 -9.61 11.32 9.31
N GLU A 109 -8.37 11.27 9.80
CA GLU A 109 -7.55 12.45 10.09
C GLU A 109 -6.82 12.98 8.84
N TYR A 110 -6.48 12.10 7.89
CA TYR A 110 -5.67 12.46 6.71
C TYR A 110 -6.42 12.51 5.38
N LEU A 111 -7.68 12.03 5.30
CA LEU A 111 -8.51 12.08 4.08
C LEU A 111 -9.62 13.14 4.10
N ILE A 112 -9.79 13.85 5.21
CA ILE A 112 -10.74 14.96 5.32
C ILE A 112 -9.93 16.26 5.26
N PRO A 113 -9.99 17.04 4.16
CA PRO A 113 -9.44 18.38 4.18
C PRO A 113 -10.28 19.24 5.14
N VAL A 114 -9.62 19.95 6.05
CA VAL A 114 -10.23 21.09 6.76
C VAL A 114 -10.39 22.23 5.76
#